data_AF-A0A7J4MW98-F1
#
_entry.id   AF-A0A7J4MW98-F1
#
_cell.length_a   1.000
_cell.length_b   1.000
_cell.length_c   1.000
_cell.angle_alpha   90.00
_cell.angle_beta   90.00
_cell.angle_gamma   90.00
#
_symmetry.space_group_name_H-M   'P 1'
#
loop_
_entity.id
_entity.type
_entity.pdbx_description
1 polymer ?
#
loop_
_entity_poly.entity_id
_entity_poly.type
_entity_poly.pdbx_seq_one_letter_code
_entity_poly.pdbx_strand_id
1 'polypeptide(L)'
;MKITEDDVIEALELFTRVPSFILRRWARGRTNLASKFRSQIIEGYSQLSESDRERVRAVLQMDISDIQNILEAAHLKTGKKQLGILADPSSRNFIEINLGEIRNILSQEFHGD
;
A
#
# COMPACT_ATOMS: atom_id res chain seq x y z
N MET A 1 -4.64 -15.94 -5.73
CA MET A 1 -4.78 -15.66 -4.29
C MET A 1 -5.74 -14.50 -4.11
N LYS A 2 -6.62 -14.50 -3.10
CA LYS A 2 -7.53 -13.38 -2.81
C LYS A 2 -7.02 -12.64 -1.58
N ILE A 3 -6.79 -11.34 -1.71
CA ILE A 3 -6.40 -10.46 -0.61
C ILE A 3 -7.67 -9.95 0.08
N THR A 4 -7.66 -9.92 1.40
CA THR A 4 -8.81 -9.64 2.25
C THR A 4 -8.43 -8.68 3.37
N GLU A 5 -9.44 -8.26 4.14
CA GLU A 5 -9.22 -7.42 5.31
C GLU A 5 -8.44 -8.12 6.42
N ASP A 6 -8.48 -9.46 6.48
CA ASP A 6 -7.74 -10.21 7.48
C ASP A 6 -6.23 -10.14 7.21
N ASP A 7 -5.79 -10.13 5.94
CA ASP A 7 -4.39 -9.86 5.57
C ASP A 7 -3.93 -8.46 6.02
N VAL A 8 -4.82 -7.46 5.94
CA VAL A 8 -4.55 -6.10 6.43
C VAL A 8 -4.43 -6.07 7.96
N ILE A 9 -5.27 -6.86 8.65
CA ILE A 9 -5.28 -6.95 10.12
C ILE A 9 -4.02 -7.68 10.63
N GLU A 10 -3.55 -8.70 9.94
CA GLU A 10 -2.27 -9.35 10.25
C GLU A 10 -1.10 -8.36 10.14
N ALA A 11 -1.15 -7.44 9.17
CA ALA A 11 -0.17 -6.38 8.97
C ALA A 11 -0.47 -5.08 9.74
N LEU A 12 -1.42 -5.06 10.68
CA LEU A 12 -1.97 -3.82 11.26
C LEU A 12 -0.91 -2.94 11.94
N GLU A 13 0.10 -3.56 12.55
CA GLU A 13 1.19 -2.82 13.19
C GLU A 13 1.87 -1.87 12.20
N LEU A 14 2.08 -2.30 10.95
CA LEU A 14 2.73 -1.49 9.91
C LEU A 14 1.92 -0.22 9.60
N PHE A 15 0.58 -0.35 9.51
CA PHE A 15 -0.31 0.79 9.27
C PHE A 15 -0.31 1.80 10.43
N THR A 16 -0.05 1.34 11.65
CA THR A 16 -0.13 2.20 12.85
C THR A 16 1.21 2.84 13.24
N ARG A 17 2.32 2.48 12.59
CA ARG A 17 3.64 3.12 12.79
C ARG A 17 3.64 4.61 12.46
N VAL A 18 2.81 5.02 11.51
CA VAL A 18 2.67 6.43 11.12
C VAL A 18 1.51 7.07 11.90
N PRO A 19 1.74 8.21 12.58
CA PRO A 19 0.66 8.95 13.22
C PRO A 19 -0.41 9.38 12.20
N SER A 20 -1.69 9.20 12.56
CA SER A 20 -2.82 9.46 11.66
C SER A 20 -2.88 10.88 11.08
N PHE A 21 -2.42 11.90 11.82
CA PHE A 21 -2.39 13.28 11.32
C PHE A 21 -1.34 13.48 10.20
N ILE A 22 -0.20 12.77 10.28
CA ILE A 22 0.84 12.79 9.25
C ILE A 22 0.33 12.10 8.01
N LEU A 23 -0.25 10.90 8.17
CA LEU A 23 -0.82 10.15 7.06
C LEU A 23 -1.90 10.95 6.32
N ARG A 24 -2.80 11.61 7.06
CA ARG A 24 -3.84 12.49 6.49
C ARG A 24 -3.24 13.65 5.71
N ARG A 25 -2.14 14.25 6.19
CA ARG A 25 -1.44 15.32 5.47
C ARG A 25 -0.85 14.80 4.16
N TRP A 26 -0.20 13.64 4.17
CA TRP A 26 0.38 13.05 2.96
C TRP A 26 -0.69 12.63 1.94
N ALA A 27 -1.79 12.05 2.41
CA ALA A 27 -2.92 11.68 1.58
C ALA A 27 -3.52 12.89 0.86
N ARG A 28 -3.84 13.96 1.62
CA ARG A 28 -4.35 15.22 1.05
C ARG A 28 -3.37 15.90 0.11
N GLY A 29 -2.09 15.85 0.46
CA GLY A 29 -1.01 16.42 -0.34
C GLY A 29 -0.59 15.56 -1.53
N ARG A 30 -1.25 14.40 -1.78
CA ARG A 30 -0.92 13.48 -2.88
C ARG A 30 0.57 13.14 -2.93
N THR A 31 1.16 12.97 -1.75
CA THR A 31 2.61 12.80 -1.62
C THR A 31 3.04 11.47 -2.21
N ASN A 32 3.93 11.49 -3.19
CA ASN A 32 4.64 10.30 -3.65
C ASN A 32 5.69 9.93 -2.58
N LEU A 33 5.35 8.98 -1.71
CA LEU A 33 6.25 8.45 -0.69
C LEU A 33 7.15 7.38 -1.30
N ALA A 34 6.63 6.56 -2.20
CA ALA A 34 7.39 5.50 -2.84
C ALA A 34 8.68 6.02 -3.50
N SER A 35 8.64 7.17 -4.17
CA SER A 35 9.84 7.76 -4.78
C SER A 35 10.91 8.14 -3.74
N LYS A 36 10.49 8.51 -2.51
CA LYS A 36 11.41 8.85 -1.41
C LYS A 36 12.04 7.62 -0.76
N PHE A 37 11.41 6.46 -0.90
CA PHE A 37 11.84 5.20 -0.28
C PHE A 37 12.25 4.17 -1.34
N ARG A 38 12.70 4.62 -2.54
CA ARG A 38 13.07 3.74 -3.66
C ARG A 38 14.04 2.63 -3.23
N SER A 39 15.12 2.98 -2.55
CA SER A 39 16.14 2.01 -2.13
C SER A 39 15.57 0.95 -1.19
N GLN A 40 14.73 1.36 -0.22
CA GLN A 40 14.09 0.45 0.74
C GLN A 40 13.07 -0.46 0.06
N ILE A 41 12.34 0.03 -0.96
CA ILE A 41 11.41 -0.78 -1.75
C ILE A 41 12.17 -1.87 -2.51
N ILE A 42 13.27 -1.51 -3.17
CA ILE A 42 14.10 -2.47 -3.93
C ILE A 42 14.72 -3.51 -3.01
N GLU A 43 15.35 -3.06 -1.94
CA GLU A 43 15.98 -3.95 -0.95
C GLU A 43 14.94 -4.91 -0.37
N GLY A 44 13.81 -4.39 0.11
CA GLY A 44 12.73 -5.19 0.67
C GLY A 44 12.18 -6.21 -0.33
N TYR A 45 11.91 -5.79 -1.57
CA TYR A 45 11.39 -6.68 -2.62
C TYR A 45 12.39 -7.77 -3.02
N SER A 46 13.69 -7.46 -3.06
CA SER A 46 14.73 -8.42 -3.41
C SER A 46 14.83 -9.58 -2.39
N GLN A 47 14.49 -9.32 -1.12
CA GLN A 47 14.53 -10.29 -0.03
C GLN A 47 13.25 -11.14 0.09
N LEU A 48 12.19 -10.80 -0.64
CA LEU A 48 10.94 -11.55 -0.62
C LEU A 48 11.09 -12.93 -1.27
N SER A 49 10.37 -13.91 -0.72
CA SER A 49 10.12 -15.19 -1.38
C SER A 49 9.33 -14.98 -2.67
N GLU A 50 9.38 -15.93 -3.62
CA GLU A 50 8.60 -15.78 -4.85
C GLU A 50 7.09 -15.72 -4.57
N SER A 51 6.60 -16.48 -3.59
CA SER A 51 5.21 -16.40 -3.14
C SER A 51 4.83 -15.02 -2.59
N ASP A 52 5.74 -14.35 -1.87
CA ASP A 52 5.47 -12.99 -1.37
C ASP A 52 5.57 -11.94 -2.48
N ARG A 53 6.45 -12.14 -3.47
CA ARG A 53 6.49 -11.30 -4.67
C ARG A 53 5.20 -11.41 -5.49
N GLU A 54 4.65 -12.61 -5.63
CA GLU A 54 3.33 -12.82 -6.25
C GLU A 54 2.22 -12.06 -5.50
N ARG A 55 2.25 -12.05 -4.16
CA ARG A 55 1.32 -11.26 -3.34
C ARG A 55 1.46 -9.76 -3.60
N VAL A 56 2.69 -9.25 -3.65
CA VAL A 56 2.95 -7.84 -3.99
C VAL A 56 2.43 -7.51 -5.39
N ARG A 57 2.73 -8.35 -6.40
CA ARG A 57 2.22 -8.18 -7.77
C ARG A 57 0.70 -8.15 -7.80
N ALA A 58 0.04 -9.04 -7.05
CA ALA A 58 -1.42 -9.05 -6.92
C ALA A 58 -1.94 -7.72 -6.39
N VAL A 59 -1.41 -7.20 -5.27
CA VAL A 59 -1.80 -5.87 -4.74
C VAL A 59 -1.57 -4.77 -5.77
N LEU A 60 -0.43 -4.75 -6.45
CA LEU A 60 -0.10 -3.70 -7.42
C LEU A 60 -1.04 -3.69 -8.62
N GLN A 61 -1.63 -4.84 -8.97
CA GLN A 61 -2.59 -4.99 -10.07
C GLN A 61 -4.06 -4.81 -9.64
N MET A 62 -4.36 -4.75 -8.34
CA MET A 62 -5.72 -4.58 -7.86
C MET A 62 -6.29 -3.21 -8.20
N ASP A 63 -7.61 -3.19 -8.43
CA ASP A 63 -8.35 -1.95 -8.55
C ASP A 63 -8.31 -1.18 -7.24
N ILE A 64 -8.11 0.14 -7.34
CA ILE A 64 -7.97 1.00 -6.16
C ILE A 64 -9.25 0.97 -5.32
N SER A 65 -10.43 0.82 -5.95
CA SER A 65 -11.70 0.64 -5.23
C SER A 65 -11.71 -0.63 -4.38
N ASP A 66 -11.16 -1.73 -4.87
CA ASP A 66 -11.12 -2.99 -4.14
C ASP A 66 -10.18 -2.90 -2.94
N ILE A 67 -9.02 -2.26 -3.13
CA ILE A 67 -8.09 -1.93 -2.04
C ILE A 67 -8.80 -1.07 -0.98
N GLN A 68 -9.52 -0.03 -1.39
CA GLN A 68 -10.23 0.84 -0.45
C GLN A 68 -11.37 0.11 0.28
N ASN A 69 -12.08 -0.80 -0.38
CA ASN A 69 -13.10 -1.63 0.26
C ASN A 69 -12.50 -2.58 1.31
N ILE A 70 -11.36 -3.19 1.01
CA ILE A 70 -10.63 -4.05 1.96
C ILE A 70 -10.15 -3.24 3.17
N LEU A 71 -9.59 -2.06 2.93
CA LEU A 71 -9.14 -1.16 3.99
C LEU A 71 -10.31 -0.64 4.84
N GLU A 72 -11.47 -0.39 4.24
CA GLU A 72 -12.69 0.00 4.96
C GLU A 72 -13.18 -1.14 5.86
N ALA A 73 -13.26 -2.37 5.32
CA ALA A 73 -13.65 -3.54 6.12
C ALA A 73 -12.69 -3.76 7.31
N ALA A 74 -11.38 -3.62 7.09
CA ALA A 74 -10.38 -3.68 8.17
C ALA A 74 -10.52 -2.51 9.16
N HIS A 75 -10.86 -1.31 8.69
CA HIS A 75 -11.14 -0.15 9.54
C HIS A 75 -12.33 -0.40 10.45
N LEU A 76 -13.44 -0.91 9.91
CA LEU A 76 -14.65 -1.22 10.67
C LEU A 76 -14.40 -2.28 11.76
N LYS A 77 -13.55 -3.28 11.49
CA LYS A 77 -13.17 -4.31 12.48
C LYS A 77 -12.23 -3.79 13.58
N THR A 78 -11.34 -2.85 13.28
CA THR A 78 -10.22 -2.48 14.18
C THR A 78 -10.31 -1.09 14.78
N GLY A 79 -11.14 -0.20 14.22
CA GLY A 79 -11.22 1.21 14.56
C GLY A 79 -9.96 2.03 14.27
N LYS A 80 -8.96 1.48 13.56
CA LYS A 80 -7.70 2.22 13.31
C LYS A 80 -7.90 3.33 12.30
N LYS A 81 -7.63 4.57 12.73
CA LYS A 81 -7.82 5.79 11.92
C LYS A 81 -7.00 5.79 10.62
N GLN A 82 -5.83 5.15 10.61
CA GLN A 82 -4.97 5.08 9.44
C GLN A 82 -5.63 4.30 8.29
N LEU A 83 -6.31 3.20 8.61
CA LEU A 83 -7.07 2.42 7.63
C LEU A 83 -8.22 3.25 7.06
N GLY A 84 -9.01 3.90 7.91
CA GLY A 84 -10.10 4.77 7.45
C GLY A 84 -9.63 5.96 6.60
N ILE A 85 -8.44 6.51 6.87
CA ILE A 85 -7.85 7.56 6.01
C ILE A 85 -7.56 7.02 4.61
N LEU A 86 -7.00 5.81 4.49
CA LEU A 86 -6.66 5.22 3.20
C LEU A 86 -7.91 4.72 2.46
N ALA A 87 -8.90 4.20 3.20
CA ALA A 87 -10.17 3.74 2.66
C ALA A 87 -11.04 4.88 2.09
N ASP A 88 -10.91 6.10 2.63
CA ASP A 88 -11.65 7.27 2.18
C ASP A 88 -11.42 7.54 0.67
N PRO A 89 -12.48 7.68 -0.15
CA PRO A 89 -12.36 7.94 -1.59
C PRO A 89 -11.46 9.15 -1.94
N SER A 90 -11.37 10.16 -1.07
CA SER A 90 -10.48 11.30 -1.27
C SER A 90 -8.99 10.95 -1.26
N SER A 91 -8.63 9.80 -0.69
CA SER A 91 -7.26 9.25 -0.69
C SER A 91 -6.94 8.42 -1.93
N ARG A 92 -7.89 8.20 -2.84
CA ARG A 92 -7.69 7.39 -4.06
C ARG A 92 -6.43 7.78 -4.82
N ASN A 93 -6.27 9.08 -5.09
CA ASN A 93 -5.14 9.58 -5.87
C ASN A 93 -3.80 9.38 -5.15
N PHE A 94 -3.78 9.47 -3.81
CA PHE A 94 -2.58 9.17 -3.03
C PHE A 94 -2.17 7.70 -3.16
N ILE A 95 -3.13 6.76 -3.08
CA ILE A 95 -2.86 5.33 -3.28
C ILE A 95 -2.39 5.08 -4.72
N GLU A 96 -3.08 5.63 -5.70
CA GLU A 96 -2.77 5.47 -7.12
C GLU A 96 -1.35 5.94 -7.47
N ILE A 97 -0.95 7.12 -6.99
CA ILE A 97 0.41 7.65 -7.19
C ILE A 97 1.45 6.71 -6.58
N ASN A 98 1.25 6.27 -5.34
CA ASN A 98 2.24 5.45 -4.65
C ASN A 98 2.33 4.04 -5.23
N LEU A 99 1.22 3.39 -5.56
CA LEU A 99 1.24 2.08 -6.22
C LEU A 99 1.83 2.17 -7.62
N GLY A 100 1.49 3.22 -8.39
CA GLY A 100 2.07 3.48 -9.70
C GLY A 100 3.59 3.66 -9.65
N GLU A 101 4.07 4.42 -8.68
CA GLU A 101 5.51 4.58 -8.45
C GLU A 101 6.18 3.27 -8.06
N ILE A 102 5.59 2.47 -7.16
CA ILE A 102 6.14 1.16 -6.80
C ILE A 102 6.23 0.25 -8.03
N ARG A 103 5.19 0.20 -8.88
CA ARG A 103 5.24 -0.54 -10.15
C ARG A 103 6.40 -0.07 -11.03
N ASN A 104 6.57 1.24 -11.18
CA ASN A 104 7.64 1.81 -11.99
C ASN A 104 9.02 1.41 -11.44
N ILE A 105 9.24 1.57 -10.14
CA ILE A 105 10.50 1.19 -9.46
C ILE A 105 10.81 -0.28 -9.71
N LEU A 106 9.85 -1.18 -9.45
CA LEU A 106 10.07 -2.62 -9.59
C LEU A 106 10.27 -3.03 -11.05
N SER A 107 9.56 -2.40 -11.99
CA SER A 107 9.74 -2.67 -13.42
C SER A 107 11.13 -2.27 -13.91
N GLN A 108 11.67 -1.14 -13.46
CA GLN A 108 13.00 -0.69 -13.88
C GLN A 108 14.12 -1.54 -13.30
N GLU A 109 13.92 -2.08 -12.09
CA GLU A 109 14.97 -2.79 -11.36
C GLU A 109 14.96 -4.30 -11.66
N PHE A 110 13.79 -4.90 -11.93
CA PHE A 110 13.62 -6.35 -12.04
C PHE A 110 13.05 -6.81 -13.39
N HIS A 111 12.82 -5.92 -14.37
CA HIS A 111 12.60 -6.29 -15.78
C HIS A 111 13.82 -5.98 -16.65
N GLY A 112 14.98 -6.43 -16.18
CA GLY A 112 16.18 -6.58 -17.01
C GLY A 112 16.52 -8.06 -17.16
N ASP A 113 15.78 -8.75 -18.03
CA ASP A 113 16.15 -9.99 -18.73
C ASP A 113 15.38 -10.03 -20.06
#